data_AF-A0AAV5YNA9-F1
#
_entry.id   AF-A0AAV5YNA9-F1
#
_cell.length_a   1.000
_cell.length_b   1.000
_cell.length_c   1.000
_cell.angle_alpha   90.00
_cell.angle_beta   90.00
_cell.angle_gamma   90.00
#
_symmetry.space_group_name_H-M   'P 1'
#
loop_
_entity.id
_entity.type
_entity.pdbx_description
1 polymer ?
#
loop_
_entity_poly.entity_id
_entity_poly.type
_entity_poly.pdbx_seq_one_letter_code
_entity_poly.pdbx_strand_id
1 'polypeptide(L)' 'MPMVVWRYHGTEPPAEHLEHMHGRLREIATRELGGECYIDDHMRNIPDHYHAHGRPKGGFFGPGARR' A
#
# COMPACT_ATOMS: atom_id res chain seq x y z
N MET A 1 1.26 4.93 -7.14
CA MET A 1 1.36 3.70 -6.33
C MET A 1 0.03 3.51 -5.64
N PRO A 2 -0.66 2.36 -5.80
CA PRO A 2 -1.93 2.11 -5.10
C PRO A 2 -1.78 2.41 -3.61
N MET A 3 -2.81 3.01 -3.02
CA MET A 3 -2.81 3.48 -1.64
C MET A 3 -4.16 3.17 -0.99
N VAL A 4 -4.12 2.85 0.30
CA VAL A 4 -5.29 2.84 1.16
C VAL A 4 -5.12 3.92 2.22
N VAL A 5 -6.22 4.58 2.56
CA VAL A 5 -6.29 5.58 3.62
C VAL A 5 -7.39 5.12 4.56
N TRP A 6 -7.14 5.19 5.86
CA TRP A 6 -8.15 4.81 6.82
C TRP A 6 -9.29 5.82 6.82
N ARG A 7 -10.54 5.35 6.83
CA ARG A 7 -11.72 6.24 6.75
C ARG A 7 -11.76 7.26 7.90
N TYR A 8 -11.32 6.85 9.09
CA TYR A 8 -11.29 7.68 10.28
C TYR A 8 -9.94 8.40 10.39
N HIS A 9 -9.94 9.60 10.96
CA HIS A 9 -8.71 10.31 11.27
C HIS A 9 -8.00 9.66 12.46
N GLY A 10 -6.68 9.55 12.38
CA GLY A 10 -5.84 8.92 13.39
C GLY A 10 -4.80 8.00 12.78
N THR A 11 -3.87 7.55 13.60
CA THR A 11 -2.67 6.80 13.19
C THR A 11 -2.69 5.33 13.60
N GLU A 12 -3.67 4.93 14.41
CA GLU A 12 -3.77 3.59 15.00
C GLU A 12 -5.12 2.92 14.64
N PRO A 13 -5.29 2.44 13.39
CA PRO A 13 -6.45 1.66 13.05
C PRO A 13 -6.50 0.36 13.87
N PRO A 14 -7.70 -0.10 14.27
CA PRO A 14 -7.90 -1.45 14.79
C PRO A 14 -7.30 -2.52 13.86
N ALA A 15 -6.82 -3.62 14.45
CA ALA A 15 -6.15 -4.70 13.71
C ALA A 15 -7.01 -5.24 12.54
N GLU A 16 -8.32 -5.39 12.74
CA GLU A 16 -9.26 -5.81 11.68
C GLU A 16 -9.29 -4.84 10.48
N HIS A 17 -9.16 -3.54 10.72
CA HIS A 17 -9.10 -2.54 9.67
C HIS A 17 -7.75 -2.62 8.94
N LEU A 18 -6.65 -2.83 9.66
CA LEU A 18 -5.33 -3.02 9.06
C LEU A 18 -5.31 -4.26 8.15
N GLU A 19 -5.80 -5.39 8.65
CA GLU A 19 -5.90 -6.63 7.88
C GLU A 19 -6.74 -6.45 6.62
N HIS A 20 -7.91 -5.83 6.75
CA HIS A 20 -8.78 -5.54 5.61
C HIS A 20 -8.08 -4.64 4.58
N MET A 21 -7.57 -3.49 5.02
CA MET A 21 -6.93 -2.51 4.14
C MET A 21 -5.68 -3.09 3.46
N HIS A 22 -4.82 -3.80 4.20
CA HIS A 22 -3.60 -4.42 3.65
C HIS A 22 -3.91 -5.57 2.70
N GLY A 23 -4.94 -6.36 2.97
CA GLY A 23 -5.41 -7.41 2.07
C GLY A 23 -5.86 -6.84 0.73
N ARG A 24 -6.76 -5.85 0.76
CA ARG A 24 -7.27 -5.16 -0.44
C ARG A 24 -6.16 -4.45 -1.21
N LEU A 25 -5.26 -3.77 -0.50
CA LEU A 25 -4.14 -3.08 -1.12
C LEU A 25 -3.20 -4.07 -1.83
N ARG A 26 -2.88 -5.21 -1.20
CA ARG A 26 -2.00 -6.23 -1.80
C ARG A 26 -2.60 -6.83 -3.07
N GLU A 27 -3.89 -7.15 -3.06
CA GLU A 27 -4.61 -7.67 -4.23
C GLU A 27 -4.51 -6.69 -5.42
N ILE A 28 -4.86 -5.42 -5.18
CA ILE A 28 -4.85 -4.40 -6.23
C ILE A 28 -3.41 -4.11 -6.67
N ALA A 29 -2.49 -3.89 -5.74
CA ALA A 29 -1.11 -3.56 -6.06
C ALA A 29 -0.41 -4.67 -6.84
N THR A 30 -0.65 -5.95 -6.50
CA THR A 30 -0.09 -7.08 -7.27
C THR A 30 -0.55 -7.05 -8.73
N ARG A 31 -1.85 -6.76 -8.95
CA ARG A 31 -2.44 -6.68 -10.29
C ARG A 31 -1.92 -5.47 -11.07
N GLU A 32 -1.95 -4.28 -10.48
CA GLU A 32 -1.58 -3.03 -11.14
C GLU A 32 -0.07 -2.90 -11.39
N LEU A 33 0.76 -3.51 -10.53
CA LEU A 33 2.22 -3.48 -10.65
C LEU A 33 2.77 -4.68 -11.44
N GLY A 34 1.93 -5.66 -11.80
CA GLY A 34 2.33 -6.82 -12.61
C GLY A 34 3.25 -7.81 -11.87
N GLY A 35 3.20 -7.87 -10.54
CA GLY A 35 4.09 -8.72 -9.75
C GLY A 35 3.96 -8.51 -8.25
N GLU A 36 4.81 -9.19 -7.48
CA GLU A 36 4.80 -9.10 -6.02
C GLU A 36 4.99 -7.65 -5.53
N CYS A 37 4.22 -7.28 -4.51
CA CYS A 37 4.33 -5.99 -3.83
C CYS A 37 4.54 -6.16 -2.33
N TYR A 38 5.14 -5.15 -1.70
CA TYR A 38 5.14 -4.98 -0.25
C TYR A 38 4.28 -3.78 0.15
N ILE A 39 3.81 -3.79 1.40
CA ILE A 39 3.02 -2.71 1.97
C ILE A 39 3.97 -1.78 2.75
N ASP A 40 3.99 -0.51 2.38
CA ASP A 40 4.74 0.58 3.03
C ASP A 40 3.73 1.46 3.78
N ASP A 41 3.63 1.27 5.09
CA ASP A 41 2.77 2.01 6.02
C ASP A 41 3.47 3.20 6.68
N HIS A 42 4.68 3.56 6.22
CA HIS A 42 5.41 4.70 6.75
C HIS A 42 4.81 6.02 6.25
N MET A 43 4.09 6.69 7.15
CA MET A 43 3.36 7.95 6.94
C MET A 43 4.28 9.19 6.91
N ARG A 44 5.07 9.35 5.84
CA ARG A 44 6.10 10.42 5.75
C ARG A 44 5.53 11.84 5.63
N ASN A 45 4.49 12.03 4.80
CA ASN A 45 3.99 13.36 4.45
C ASN A 45 2.70 13.76 5.19
N ILE A 46 1.90 12.78 5.61
CA ILE A 46 0.65 12.99 6.36
C ILE A 46 0.73 12.10 7.62
N PRO A 47 1.60 12.47 8.59
CA PRO A 47 1.92 11.60 9.72
C PRO A 47 0.78 11.45 10.74
N ASP A 48 -0.27 12.27 10.64
CA ASP A 48 -1.44 12.31 11.52
C ASP A 48 -2.62 11.48 11.00
N HIS A 49 -2.53 10.94 9.79
CA HIS A 49 -3.60 10.13 9.18
C HIS A 49 -3.05 8.84 8.56
N TYR A 50 -3.50 7.70 9.09
CA TYR A 50 -3.13 6.38 8.61
C TYR A 50 -3.36 6.20 7.11
N HIS A 51 -2.27 5.90 6.42
CA HIS A 51 -2.28 5.48 5.03
C HIS A 51 -1.14 4.50 4.78
N ALA A 52 -1.31 3.64 3.78
CA ALA A 52 -0.30 2.69 3.35
C ALA A 52 -0.25 2.61 1.82
N HIS A 53 0.93 2.33 1.28
CA HIS A 53 1.18 2.22 -0.15
C HIS A 53 1.59 0.81 -0.55
N GLY A 54 1.06 0.33 -1.68
CA GLY A 54 1.55 -0.85 -2.36
C GLY A 54 2.76 -0.49 -3.23
N ARG A 55 3.93 -1.04 -2.89
CA ARG A 55 5.20 -0.81 -3.59
C ARG A 55 5.68 -2.10 -4.27
N PRO A 56 6.24 -2.07 -5.49
CA PRO A 56 6.75 -3.27 -6.14
C PRO A 56 7.94 -3.84 -5.35
N LYS A 57 7.99 -5.16 -5.22
CA LYS A 57 9.14 -5.85 -4.62
C LYS A 57 10.32 -5.74 -5.57
N GLY A 58 11.46 -5.24 -5.07
CA GLY A 58 12.67 -5.02 -5.88
C GLY A 58 12.85 -3.59 -6.42
N GLY A 59 11.95 -2.65 -6.10
CA GLY A 59 12.09 -1.26 -6.53
C GLY A 59 11.58 -0.99 -7.96
N PHE A 60 11.62 0.27 -8.38
CA PHE A 60 11.02 0.74 -9.63
C PHE A 60 11.81 0.24 -10.85
N PHE A 61 11.28 -0.75 -11.57
CA PHE A 61 11.62 -0.93 -12.98
C PHE A 61 10.70 0.00 -13.78
N GLY A 62 11.30 0.98 -14.46
CA GLY A 62 10.57 1.94 -15.30
C GLY A 62 9.78 1.30 -16.45
N PRO A 63 9.25 2.09 -17.40
CA PRO A 63 8.37 1.59 -18.45
C PRO A 63 9.12 0.56 -19.31
N GLY A 64 8.89 -0.73 -19.03
CA GLY A 64 9.69 -1.81 -19.59
C GLY A 64 9.67 -3.14 -18.82
N ALA A 65 9.03 -3.23 -17.65
CA ALA A 65 8.86 -4.50 -16.95
C ALA A 65 7.83 -5.42 -17.65
N ARG A 66 8.23 -5.95 -18.81
CA ARG A 66 7.75 -7.23 -19.35
C ARG A 66 8.98 -8.14 -19.47
N ARG A 67 8.98 -9.23 -18.72
CA ARG A 67 9.43 -10.54 -19.19
C ARG A 67 8.81 -11.63 -18.36
#